data_AF-A0AAU7NR98-F1
#
_entry.id   AF-A0AAU7NR98-F1
#
_cell.length_a   1.000
_cell.length_b   1.000
_cell.length_c   1.000
_cell.angle_alpha   90.00
_cell.angle_beta   90.00
_cell.angle_gamma   90.00
#
_symmetry.space_group_name_H-M   'P 1'
#
loop_
_entity.id
_entity.type
_entity.pdbx_description
1 polymer ?
#
loop_
_entity_poly.entity_id
_entity_poly.type
_entity_poly.pdbx_seq_one_letter_code
_entity_poly.pdbx_strand_id
1 'polypeptide(L)'
;MNKKPNPVQIFAIEHSQRLNGLILSTHLLAAAGCWLNSLALSNRLILLVFLLSSLFIQLWRYNKKQIVSLKYSEHGGWELVLINDLCIPVEFEATSVLTVWMMLLSCKIGRQKKIIVVFSDALSDKDYRTMLATLKTSG
;
A
#
# COMPACT_ATOMS: atom_id res chain seq x y z
N MET A 1 -41.01 -6.03 7.65
CA MET A 1 -39.70 -6.42 8.23
C MET A 1 -38.71 -5.30 7.97
N ASN A 2 -38.32 -4.59 9.02
CA ASN A 2 -37.44 -3.42 8.96
C ASN A 2 -35.98 -3.93 8.90
N LYS A 3 -35.42 -4.14 7.70
CA LYS A 3 -33.99 -4.46 7.55
C LYS A 3 -33.20 -3.22 7.96
N LYS A 4 -32.58 -3.26 9.15
CA LYS A 4 -31.56 -2.25 9.51
C LYS A 4 -30.52 -2.24 8.38
N PRO A 5 -30.16 -1.08 7.81
CA PRO A 5 -29.09 -1.03 6.82
C PRO A 5 -27.82 -1.59 7.47
N ASN A 6 -27.26 -2.63 6.86
CA ASN A 6 -26.02 -3.23 7.33
C ASN A 6 -24.92 -2.15 7.37
N PRO A 7 -24.10 -2.10 8.44
CA PRO A 7 -23.11 -1.05 8.59
C PRO A 7 -22.04 -1.19 7.52
N VAL A 8 -21.95 -0.18 6.66
CA VAL A 8 -20.82 -0.01 5.74
C VAL A 8 -19.57 0.21 6.57
N GLN A 9 -18.55 -0.64 6.37
CA GLN A 9 -17.25 -0.48 7.03
C GLN A 9 -16.34 0.34 6.11
N ILE A 10 -15.77 1.43 6.65
CA ILE A 10 -14.85 2.30 5.92
C ILE A 10 -13.51 2.29 6.64
N PHE A 11 -12.47 1.96 5.89
CA PHE A 11 -11.09 1.86 6.35
C PHE A 11 -10.28 2.98 5.71
N ALA A 12 -10.06 4.07 6.43
CA ALA A 12 -9.22 5.18 5.96
C ALA A 12 -7.75 4.75 5.97
N ILE A 13 -7.08 4.85 4.81
CA ILE A 13 -5.69 4.45 4.66
C ILE A 13 -4.82 5.70 4.73
N GLU A 14 -4.07 5.80 5.83
CA GLU A 14 -3.13 6.88 6.06
C GLU A 14 -1.75 6.59 5.46
N HIS A 15 -0.85 7.55 5.59
CA HIS A 15 0.54 7.35 5.20
C HIS A 15 1.25 6.47 6.23
N SER A 16 1.87 5.38 5.78
CA SER A 16 2.68 4.51 6.62
C SER A 16 4.07 5.10 6.87
N GLN A 17 4.37 5.43 8.13
CA GLN A 17 5.71 5.87 8.53
C GLN A 17 6.74 4.75 8.34
N ARG A 18 6.34 3.49 8.54
CA ARG A 18 7.19 2.31 8.30
C ARG A 18 7.57 2.18 6.85
N LEU A 19 6.64 2.39 5.91
CA LEU A 19 6.95 2.37 4.48
C LEU A 19 7.95 3.47 4.11
N ASN A 20 7.74 4.69 4.61
CA ASN A 20 8.71 5.77 4.40
C ASN A 20 10.10 5.41 4.96
N GLY A 21 10.14 4.88 6.18
CA GLY A 21 11.38 4.41 6.82
C GLY A 21 12.07 3.31 6.01
N LEU A 22 11.33 2.36 5.43
CA LEU A 22 11.88 1.32 4.56
C LEU A 22 12.44 1.89 3.26
N ILE A 23 11.73 2.83 2.62
CA ILE A 23 12.23 3.51 1.41
C ILE A 23 13.56 4.20 1.72
N LEU A 24 13.62 5.00 2.78
CA LEU A 24 14.84 5.71 3.16
C LEU A 24 15.98 4.75 3.52
N SER A 25 15.70 3.74 4.35
CA SER A 25 16.71 2.79 4.81
C SER A 25 17.31 1.99 3.65
N THR A 26 16.49 1.51 2.71
CA THR A 26 16.98 0.77 1.54
C THR A 26 17.86 1.62 0.64
N HIS A 27 17.53 2.90 0.43
CA HIS A 27 18.38 3.81 -0.34
C HIS A 27 19.66 4.18 0.40
N LEU A 28 19.63 4.36 1.72
CA LEU A 28 20.84 4.58 2.53
C LEU A 28 21.79 3.38 2.45
N LEU A 29 21.26 2.15 2.58
CA LEU A 29 22.05 0.93 2.43
C LEU A 29 22.65 0.82 1.02
N ALA A 30 21.86 1.11 -0.02
CA ALA A 30 22.35 1.08 -1.39
C ALA A 30 23.41 2.17 -1.66
N ALA A 31 23.27 3.36 -1.07
CA ALA A 31 24.28 4.43 -1.16
C ALA A 31 25.58 4.03 -0.46
N ALA A 32 25.49 3.43 0.73
CA ALA A 32 26.64 2.88 1.44
C ALA A 32 27.34 1.78 0.61
N GLY A 33 26.56 0.88 0.00
CA GLY A 33 27.08 -0.14 -0.92
C GLY A 33 27.79 0.45 -2.14
N CYS A 34 27.25 1.51 -2.74
CA CYS A 34 27.89 2.21 -3.86
C CYS A 34 29.22 2.88 -3.45
N TRP A 35 29.31 3.36 -2.21
CA TRP A 35 30.50 4.04 -1.69
C TRP A 35 31.62 3.06 -1.32
N LEU A 36 31.27 1.94 -0.69
CA LEU A 36 32.21 0.90 -0.25
C LEU A 36 32.72 0.02 -1.40
N ASN A 37 32.11 0.10 -2.59
CA ASN A 37 32.53 -0.68 -3.75
C ASN A 37 33.88 -0.18 -4.31
N SER A 38 34.66 -1.08 -4.91
CA SER A 38 35.96 -0.78 -5.53
C SER A 38 35.87 -0.12 -6.92
N LEU A 39 34.66 0.19 -7.39
CA LEU A 39 34.41 0.83 -8.68
C LEU A 39 35.18 2.15 -8.85
N ALA A 40 35.49 2.51 -10.10
CA ALA A 40 36.01 3.82 -10.45
C ALA A 40 35.06 4.94 -10.01
N LEU A 41 35.61 6.11 -9.67
CA LEU A 41 34.84 7.24 -9.16
C LEU A 41 33.70 7.67 -10.11
N SER A 42 33.94 7.66 -11.42
CA SER A 42 32.93 7.94 -12.44
C SER A 42 31.71 7.02 -12.34
N ASN A 43 31.95 5.72 -12.17
CA ASN A 43 30.87 4.74 -12.03
C ASN A 43 30.09 4.92 -10.73
N ARG A 44 30.76 5.28 -9.62
CA ARG A 44 30.09 5.59 -8.34
C ARG A 44 29.17 6.80 -8.47
N LEU A 45 29.62 7.85 -9.17
CA LEU A 45 28.81 9.06 -9.40
C LEU A 45 27.57 8.75 -10.24
N ILE A 46 27.70 7.95 -11.31
CA ILE A 46 26.55 7.54 -12.13
C ILE A 46 25.54 6.76 -11.27
N LEU A 47 26.00 5.77 -10.50
CA LEU A 47 25.14 4.99 -9.61
C LEU A 47 24.43 5.87 -8.58
N LEU A 48 25.11 6.87 -8.03
CA LEU A 48 24.54 7.79 -7.07
C LEU A 48 23.45 8.67 -7.70
N VAL A 49 23.63 9.15 -8.94
CA VAL A 49 22.58 9.87 -9.68
C VAL A 49 21.35 8.99 -9.92
N PHE A 50 21.55 7.73 -10.31
CA PHE A 50 20.46 6.76 -10.46
C PHE A 50 19.72 6.52 -9.14
N LEU A 51 20.47 6.37 -8.05
CA LEU A 51 19.93 6.12 -6.73
C LEU A 51 19.11 7.31 -6.20
N LEU A 52 19.61 8.54 -6.37
CA LEU A 52 18.88 9.76 -6.01
C LEU A 52 17.61 9.93 -6.86
N SER A 53 17.71 9.64 -8.16
CA SER A 53 16.56 9.70 -9.06
C SER A 53 15.49 8.68 -8.67
N SER A 54 15.90 7.45 -8.35
CA SER A 54 15.02 6.41 -7.81
C SER A 54 14.35 6.86 -6.51
N LEU A 55 15.13 7.39 -5.56
CA LEU A 55 14.61 7.87 -4.29
C LEU A 55 13.57 8.97 -4.49
N PHE A 56 13.87 9.94 -5.34
CA PHE A 56 12.95 11.03 -5.66
C PHE A 56 11.63 10.51 -6.26
N ILE A 57 11.70 9.59 -7.23
CA ILE A 57 10.51 8.98 -7.83
C ILE A 57 9.69 8.21 -6.80
N GLN A 58 10.34 7.47 -5.90
CA GLN A 58 9.66 6.68 -4.88
C GLN A 58 9.00 7.57 -3.81
N LEU A 59 9.68 8.63 -3.35
CA LEU A 59 9.10 9.61 -2.43
C LEU A 59 7.94 10.38 -3.08
N TRP A 60 8.08 10.75 -4.36
CA TRP A 60 6.99 11.38 -5.10
C TRP A 60 5.76 10.46 -5.19
N ARG A 61 5.97 9.17 -5.50
CA ARG A 61 4.88 8.17 -5.51
C ARG A 61 4.28 7.93 -4.13
N TYR A 62 5.10 7.88 -3.08
CA TYR A 62 4.65 7.73 -1.70
C TYR A 62 3.76 8.90 -1.27
N ASN A 63 4.14 10.13 -1.61
CA ASN A 63 3.36 11.34 -1.30
C ASN A 63 2.09 11.46 -2.15
N LYS A 64 2.08 10.88 -3.35
CA LYS A 64 0.91 10.87 -4.23
C LYS A 64 -0.07 9.78 -3.79
N LYS A 65 -0.87 10.04 -2.75
CA LYS A 65 -1.96 9.13 -2.32
C LYS A 65 -2.91 8.93 -3.50
N GLN A 66 -2.96 7.73 -4.07
CA GLN A 66 -4.01 7.39 -5.05
C GLN A 66 -5.24 6.80 -4.38
N ILE A 67 -5.05 6.12 -3.25
CA ILE A 67 -6.12 5.44 -2.50
C ILE A 67 -6.28 6.17 -1.17
N VAL A 68 -7.53 6.53 -0.85
CA VAL A 68 -7.88 7.24 0.39
C VAL A 68 -8.51 6.29 1.39
N SER A 69 -9.39 5.40 0.92
CA SER A 69 -10.00 4.41 1.80
C SER A 69 -10.42 3.13 1.07
N LEU A 70 -10.60 2.08 1.86
CA LEU A 70 -11.22 0.82 1.47
C LEU A 70 -12.59 0.75 2.14
N LYS A 71 -13.61 0.42 1.36
CA LYS A 71 -14.99 0.32 1.84
C LYS A 71 -15.48 -1.12 1.65
N TYR A 72 -16.17 -1.65 2.63
CA TYR A 72 -16.81 -2.96 2.55
C TYR A 72 -18.30 -2.85 2.85
N SER A 73 -19.11 -3.49 2.01
CA SER A 73 -20.55 -3.67 2.19
C SER A 73 -20.91 -5.13 1.96
N GLU A 74 -21.72 -5.72 2.84
CA GLU A 74 -22.12 -7.14 2.72
C GLU A 74 -22.80 -7.48 1.39
N HIS A 75 -23.48 -6.51 0.77
CA HIS A 75 -24.17 -6.69 -0.52
C HIS A 75 -23.38 -6.15 -1.72
N GLY A 76 -22.45 -5.22 -1.49
CA GLY A 76 -21.66 -4.56 -2.54
C GLY A 76 -20.24 -5.08 -2.68
N GLY A 77 -19.76 -5.89 -1.74
CA GLY A 77 -18.38 -6.34 -1.69
C GLY A 77 -17.42 -5.21 -1.31
N TRP A 78 -16.19 -5.32 -1.81
CA TRP A 78 -15.13 -4.35 -1.55
C TRP A 78 -15.09 -3.26 -2.61
N GLU A 79 -14.86 -2.02 -2.18
CA GLU A 79 -14.72 -0.85 -3.02
C GLU A 79 -13.46 -0.06 -2.63
N LEU A 80 -12.69 0.40 -3.61
CA LEU A 80 -11.62 1.37 -3.42
C LEU A 80 -12.17 2.77 -3.57
N VAL A 81 -11.92 3.63 -2.60
CA VAL A 81 -12.20 5.06 -2.68
C VAL A 81 -10.90 5.79 -3.01
N LEU A 82 -10.87 6.41 -4.19
CA LEU A 82 -9.74 7.22 -4.64
C LEU A 82 -9.84 8.66 -4.11
N ILE A 83 -8.79 9.45 -4.33
CA ILE A 83 -8.73 10.87 -3.90
C ILE A 83 -9.88 11.74 -4.44
N ASN A 84 -10.47 11.37 -5.58
CA ASN A 84 -11.57 12.13 -6.20
C ASN A 84 -12.96 11.60 -5.79
N ASP A 85 -13.07 10.92 -4.64
CA ASP A 85 -14.27 10.21 -4.17
C ASP A 85 -14.82 9.14 -5.13
N LEU A 86 -14.05 8.80 -6.17
CA LEU A 86 -14.39 7.76 -7.10
C LEU A 86 -14.32 6.40 -6.39
N CYS A 87 -15.47 5.75 -6.27
CA CYS A 87 -15.58 4.40 -5.74
C CYS A 87 -15.47 3.39 -6.88
N ILE A 88 -14.47 2.51 -6.81
CA ILE A 88 -14.25 1.46 -7.79
C ILE A 88 -14.47 0.10 -7.11
N PRO A 89 -15.39 -0.75 -7.61
CA PRO A 89 -15.54 -2.11 -7.08
C PRO A 89 -14.26 -2.90 -7.32
N VAL A 90 -13.84 -3.65 -6.31
CA VAL A 90 -12.65 -4.49 -6.36
C VAL A 90 -12.93 -5.90 -5.87
N GLU A 91 -12.38 -6.86 -6.59
CA GLU A 91 -12.38 -8.25 -6.19
C GLU A 91 -10.98 -8.59 -5.69
N PHE A 92 -10.88 -8.98 -4.42
CA PHE A 92 -9.62 -9.48 -3.87
C PHE A 92 -9.41 -10.94 -4.29
N GLU A 93 -8.20 -11.25 -4.72
CA GLU A 93 -7.78 -12.62 -4.98
C GLU A 93 -7.35 -13.29 -3.66
N ALA A 94 -7.61 -14.59 -3.55
CA ALA A 94 -7.26 -15.42 -2.40
C ALA A 94 -5.75 -15.41 -2.06
N THR A 95 -4.89 -15.02 -3.00
CA THR A 95 -3.44 -14.92 -2.83
C THR A 95 -2.98 -13.63 -2.13
N SER A 96 -3.75 -13.18 -1.14
CA SER A 96 -3.39 -11.99 -0.35
C SER A 96 -2.54 -12.39 0.84
N VAL A 97 -1.33 -11.84 0.95
CA VAL A 97 -0.44 -12.14 2.09
C VAL A 97 -0.82 -11.22 3.24
N LEU A 98 -1.29 -11.82 4.32
CA LEU A 98 -1.78 -11.12 5.49
C LEU A 98 -0.84 -11.36 6.66
N THR A 99 0.03 -10.39 6.95
CA THR A 99 0.94 -10.46 8.10
C THR A 99 0.50 -9.50 9.20
N VAL A 100 1.13 -9.59 10.38
CA VAL A 100 0.90 -8.63 11.47
C VAL A 100 1.38 -7.21 11.09
N TRP A 101 2.34 -7.10 10.16
CA TRP A 101 3.02 -5.85 9.83
C TRP A 101 2.48 -5.18 8.57
N MET A 102 2.00 -5.98 7.62
CA MET A 102 1.43 -5.51 6.35
C MET A 102 0.47 -6.53 5.72
N MET A 103 -0.45 -6.03 4.92
CA MET A 103 -1.32 -6.77 4.02
C MET A 103 -0.95 -6.47 2.57
N LEU A 104 -0.69 -7.52 1.79
CA LEU A 104 -0.51 -7.47 0.35
C LEU A 104 -1.81 -7.95 -0.29
N LEU A 105 -2.60 -7.01 -0.77
CA LEU A 105 -3.91 -7.27 -1.35
C LEU A 105 -3.77 -7.35 -2.86
N SER A 106 -3.86 -8.56 -3.43
CA SER A 106 -3.99 -8.71 -4.87
C SER A 106 -5.45 -8.44 -5.23
N CYS A 107 -5.71 -7.42 -6.04
CA CYS A 107 -7.06 -7.07 -6.46
C CYS A 107 -7.19 -7.00 -7.98
N LYS A 108 -8.35 -7.38 -8.50
CA LYS A 108 -8.76 -7.09 -9.87
C LYS A 108 -9.58 -5.81 -9.91
N ILE A 109 -9.16 -4.90 -10.76
CA ILE A 109 -9.88 -3.68 -11.12
C ILE A 109 -10.25 -3.79 -12.59
N GLY A 110 -11.48 -4.24 -12.87
CA GLY A 110 -11.91 -4.59 -14.22
C GLY A 110 -11.03 -5.70 -14.82
N ARG A 111 -10.28 -5.40 -15.89
CA ARG A 111 -9.36 -6.35 -16.55
C ARG A 111 -7.92 -6.29 -16.02
N GLN A 112 -7.59 -5.33 -15.16
CA GLN A 112 -6.24 -5.13 -14.66
C GLN A 112 -6.06 -5.76 -13.28
N LYS A 113 -4.94 -6.44 -13.07
CA LYS A 113 -4.51 -6.86 -11.74
C LYS A 113 -3.65 -5.77 -11.11
N LYS A 114 -3.90 -5.47 -9.84
CA LYS A 114 -3.13 -4.51 -9.06
C LYS A 114 -2.84 -5.10 -7.67
N ILE A 115 -1.67 -4.81 -7.14
CA ILE A 115 -1.31 -5.16 -5.77
C ILE A 115 -1.36 -3.89 -4.94
N ILE A 116 -2.09 -3.92 -3.84
CA ILE A 116 -2.20 -2.83 -2.87
C ILE A 116 -1.49 -3.28 -1.60
N VAL A 117 -0.51 -2.51 -1.16
CA VAL A 117 0.22 -2.77 0.08
C VAL A 117 -0.35 -1.86 1.16
N VAL A 118 -0.87 -2.45 2.23
CA VAL A 118 -1.41 -1.73 3.38
C VAL A 118 -0.60 -2.12 4.61
N PHE A 119 0.20 -1.20 5.13
CA PHE A 119 0.96 -1.44 6.35
C PHE A 119 0.08 -1.27 7.58
N SER A 120 0.41 -1.95 8.67
CA SER A 120 -0.40 -1.91 9.89
C SER A 120 -0.47 -0.54 10.54
N ASP A 121 0.55 0.30 10.35
CA ASP A 121 0.60 1.68 10.85
C ASP A 121 -0.11 2.69 9.93
N ALA A 122 -0.62 2.25 8.78
CA ALA A 122 -1.46 3.06 7.90
C ALA A 122 -2.92 3.11 8.36
N LEU A 123 -3.30 2.31 9.37
CA LEU A 123 -4.64 2.28 9.96
C LEU A 123 -4.52 2.30 11.49
N SER A 124 -5.62 2.60 12.17
CA SER A 124 -5.70 2.34 13.60
C SER A 124 -5.60 0.83 13.87
N ASP A 125 -5.06 0.42 15.02
CA ASP A 125 -4.92 -1.01 15.37
C ASP A 125 -6.26 -1.77 15.29
N LYS A 126 -7.35 -1.10 15.70
CA LYS A 126 -8.70 -1.65 15.64
C LYS A 126 -9.15 -1.84 14.19
N ASP A 127 -8.94 -0.85 13.34
CA ASP A 127 -9.35 -0.89 11.95
C ASP A 127 -8.52 -1.88 11.15
N TYR A 128 -7.21 -1.96 11.42
CA TYR A 128 -6.34 -2.96 10.80
C TYR A 128 -6.80 -4.39 11.13
N ARG A 129 -7.07 -4.67 12.41
CA ARG A 129 -7.55 -6.00 12.84
C ARG A 129 -8.93 -6.31 12.26
N THR A 130 -9.82 -5.32 12.22
CA THR A 130 -11.17 -5.48 11.66
C THR A 130 -11.08 -5.74 10.17
N MET A 131 -10.32 -4.94 9.42
CA MET A 131 -10.07 -5.11 7.99
C MET A 131 -9.47 -6.49 7.69
N LEU A 132 -8.48 -6.91 8.47
CA LEU A 132 -7.85 -8.22 8.36
C LEU A 132 -8.86 -9.36 8.57
N ALA A 133 -9.72 -9.25 9.57
CA ALA A 133 -10.76 -10.24 9.84
C ALA A 133 -11.79 -10.27 8.69
N THR A 134 -12.27 -9.10 8.26
CA THR A 134 -13.23 -8.97 7.16
C THR A 134 -12.66 -9.55 5.86
N LEU A 135 -11.39 -9.31 5.54
CA LEU A 135 -10.72 -9.89 4.37
C LEU A 135 -10.65 -11.42 4.43
N LYS A 136 -10.43 -12.00 5.61
CA LYS A 136 -10.41 -13.46 5.79
C LYS A 136 -11.78 -14.11 5.66
N THR A 137 -12.85 -13.41 6.00
CA THR A 137 -14.22 -13.95 5.95
C THR A 137 -14.95 -13.66 4.65
N SER A 138 -14.51 -12.67 3.87
CA SER A 138 -15.15 -12.24 2.62
C SER A 138 -14.42 -12.68 1.35
N GLY A 139 -13.19 -13.19 1.47
CA GLY A 139 -12.37 -13.70 0.37
C GLY A 139 -12.45 -15.21 0.18
#